data_AF-A0A9E3PN78-F1
#
_entry.id   AF-A0A9E3PN78-F1
#
_cell.length_a   1.000
_cell.length_b   1.000
_cell.length_c   1.000
_cell.angle_alpha   90.00
_cell.angle_beta   90.00
_cell.angle_gamma   90.00
#
_symmetry.space_group_name_H-M   'P 1'
#
loop_
_entity.id
_entity.type
_entity.pdbx_description
1 polymer ?
#
loop_
_entity_poly.entity_id
_entity_poly.type
_entity_poly.pdbx_seq_one_letter_code
_entity_poly.pdbx_strand_id
1 'polypeptide(L)'
;MTHSILDYELRLNGKSILLKNATGEEVLAVAHHYLSQGTTMIRTGRWLERVAASVPDGKRVGEVMGVKELERLQATSRKEAA
;
A
#
# COMPACT_ATOMS: atom_id res chain seq x y z
N MET A 1 -12.54 -9.89 15.30
CA MET A 1 -12.71 -8.99 14.13
C MET A 1 -11.46 -9.11 13.27
N THR A 2 -11.57 -9.78 12.12
CA THR A 2 -10.45 -9.95 11.17
C THR A 2 -10.27 -8.63 10.43
N HIS A 3 -9.19 -7.90 10.70
CA HIS A 3 -8.90 -6.67 9.96
C HIS A 3 -8.45 -7.06 8.55
N SER A 4 -9.21 -6.65 7.54
CA SER A 4 -8.87 -6.90 6.14
C SER A 4 -7.68 -6.02 5.74
N ILE A 5 -6.80 -6.54 4.90
CA ILE A 5 -5.70 -5.74 4.31
C ILE A 5 -6.22 -4.54 3.50
N LEU A 6 -7.46 -4.59 3.03
CA LEU A 6 -8.15 -3.48 2.37
C LEU A 6 -8.48 -2.31 3.31
N ASP A 7 -8.62 -2.60 4.61
CA ASP A 7 -8.84 -1.59 5.65
C ASP A 7 -7.52 -1.07 6.24
N TYR A 8 -6.39 -1.39 5.61
CA TYR A 8 -5.09 -0.84 5.99
C TYR A 8 -5.11 0.69 5.90
N GLU A 9 -4.73 1.34 6.99
CA GLU A 9 -4.78 2.79 7.11
C GLU A 9 -3.47 3.41 6.58
N LEU A 10 -3.58 4.18 5.50
CA LEU A 10 -2.49 4.98 4.96
C LEU A 10 -2.48 6.34 5.63
N ARG A 11 -1.32 6.75 6.15
CA ARG A 11 -1.17 8.03 6.84
C ARG A 11 -0.13 8.89 6.15
N LEU A 12 -0.53 10.10 5.80
CA LEU A 12 0.35 11.11 5.21
C LEU A 12 -0.11 12.51 5.64
N ASN A 13 0.80 13.31 6.20
CA ASN A 13 0.56 14.71 6.58
C ASN A 13 -0.70 14.94 7.44
N GLY A 14 -0.93 14.06 8.43
CA GLY A 14 -2.10 14.13 9.32
C GLY A 14 -3.43 13.68 8.69
N LYS A 15 -3.42 13.28 7.42
CA LYS A 15 -4.55 12.65 6.76
C LYS A 15 -4.47 11.14 6.88
N SER A 16 -5.63 10.51 6.97
CA SER A 16 -5.82 9.07 7.01
C SER A 16 -6.75 8.66 5.88
N ILE A 17 -6.34 7.65 5.11
CA ILE A 17 -7.14 7.07 4.04
C ILE A 17 -7.04 5.55 4.08
N LEU A 18 -8.17 4.85 3.97
CA LEU A 18 -8.16 3.40 3.86
C LEU A 18 -7.61 2.99 2.50
N LEU A 19 -6.76 1.96 2.47
CA LEU A 19 -6.11 1.48 1.25
C LEU A 19 -7.12 1.24 0.13
N LYS A 20 -8.26 0.59 0.40
CA LYS A 20 -9.32 0.35 -0.58
C LYS A 20 -9.88 1.61 -1.26
N ASN A 21 -9.82 2.76 -0.59
CA ASN A 21 -10.34 4.02 -1.07
C ASN A 21 -9.28 4.89 -1.75
N ALA A 22 -8.01 4.54 -1.61
CA ALA A 22 -6.90 5.31 -2.16
C ALA A 22 -6.70 5.00 -3.65
N THR A 23 -6.29 6.02 -4.38
CA THR A 23 -5.81 5.93 -5.76
C THR A 23 -4.35 5.49 -5.81
N GLY A 24 -3.85 5.08 -6.98
CA GLY A 24 -2.44 4.73 -7.17
C GLY A 24 -1.49 5.87 -6.78
N GLU A 25 -1.82 7.11 -7.14
CA GLU A 25 -1.01 8.29 -6.81
C GLU A 25 -0.93 8.56 -5.29
N GLU A 26 -2.06 8.46 -4.59
CA GLU A 26 -2.11 8.64 -3.13
C GLU A 26 -1.31 7.55 -2.41
N VAL A 27 -1.44 6.30 -2.87
CA VAL A 27 -0.66 5.17 -2.35
C VAL A 27 0.84 5.40 -2.59
N LEU A 28 1.23 5.87 -3.77
CA LEU A 28 2.63 6.14 -4.11
C LEU A 28 3.23 7.24 -3.23
N ALA A 29 2.47 8.31 -2.97
CA ALA A 29 2.91 9.38 -2.08
C ALA A 29 3.18 8.88 -0.65
N VAL A 30 2.31 8.01 -0.13
CA VAL A 30 2.51 7.35 1.18
C VAL A 30 3.71 6.39 1.12
N ALA A 31 3.86 5.67 0.02
CA ALA A 31 4.97 4.75 -0.19
C ALA A 31 6.32 5.47 -0.08
N HIS A 32 6.51 6.57 -0.81
CA HIS A 32 7.71 7.40 -0.75
C HIS A 32 7.95 7.97 0.65
N HIS A 33 6.90 8.41 1.34
CA HIS A 33 7.01 8.86 2.72
C HIS A 33 7.50 7.74 3.65
N TYR A 34 6.98 6.52 3.50
CA TYR A 34 7.41 5.39 4.31
C TYR A 34 8.84 4.94 3.96
N LEU A 35 9.26 5.03 2.71
CA LEU A 35 10.64 4.76 2.30
C LEU A 35 11.64 5.75 2.95
N SER A 36 11.24 7.01 3.17
CA SER A 36 12.11 8.02 3.79
C SER A 36 12.19 7.92 5.32
N GLN A 37 11.28 7.18 5.98
CA GLN A 37 11.29 6.97 7.44
C GLN A 37 12.28 5.88 7.92
N GLY A 38 13.09 5.31 7.02
CA GLY A 38 14.16 4.37 7.38
C GLY A 38 13.75 2.90 7.41
N THR A 39 14.66 2.05 7.87
CA THR A 39 14.67 0.59 7.65
C THR A 39 13.39 -0.15 8.07
N THR A 40 12.72 0.31 9.12
CA THR A 40 11.47 -0.28 9.61
C THR A 40 10.33 -0.14 8.60
N MET A 41 10.28 0.98 7.87
CA MET A 41 9.17 1.33 6.98
C MET A 41 9.48 1.03 5.51
N ILE A 42 10.73 0.74 5.16
CA ILE A 42 11.14 0.41 3.77
C ILE A 42 10.30 -0.74 3.20
N ARG A 43 10.04 -1.79 3.99
CA ARG A 43 9.26 -2.96 3.53
C ARG A 43 7.83 -2.59 3.17
N THR A 44 7.21 -1.76 4.02
CA THR A 44 5.86 -1.25 3.79
C THR A 44 5.85 -0.32 2.58
N GLY A 45 6.84 0.57 2.46
CA GLY A 45 7.00 1.46 1.31
C GLY A 45 7.07 0.70 -0.01
N ARG A 46 7.97 -0.29 -0.12
CA ARG A 46 8.08 -1.13 -1.33
C ARG A 46 6.81 -1.91 -1.66
N TRP A 47 6.10 -2.38 -0.64
CA TRP A 47 4.80 -3.01 -0.86
C TRP A 47 3.80 -2.02 -1.45
N LEU A 48 3.72 -0.81 -0.91
CA LEU A 48 2.83 0.23 -1.39
C LEU A 48 3.20 0.71 -2.80
N GLU A 49 4.49 0.82 -3.15
CA GLU A 49 4.92 1.11 -4.53
C GLU A 49 4.38 0.09 -5.54
N ARG A 50 4.43 -1.21 -5.18
CA ARG A 50 3.86 -2.27 -6.03
C ARG A 50 2.35 -2.16 -6.16
N VAL A 51 1.66 -1.87 -5.06
CA VAL A 51 0.21 -1.65 -5.09
C VAL A 51 -0.10 -0.48 -6.00
N ALA A 52 0.58 0.66 -5.85
CA ALA A 52 0.39 1.83 -6.71
C ALA A 52 0.62 1.51 -8.19
N ALA A 53 1.68 0.78 -8.52
CA ALA A 53 1.99 0.38 -9.89
C ALA A 53 0.95 -0.57 -10.51
N SER A 54 0.16 -1.27 -9.69
CA SER A 54 -0.91 -2.16 -10.13
C SER A 54 -2.27 -1.47 -10.24
N VAL A 55 -2.40 -0.21 -9.81
CA VAL A 55 -3.66 0.54 -9.87
C VAL A 55 -3.68 1.43 -11.13
N PRO A 56 -4.62 1.22 -12.06
CA PRO A 56 -4.80 2.09 -13.21
C PRO A 56 -5.16 3.53 -12.81
N ASP A 57 -4.79 4.49 -13.66
CA ASP A 57 -5.09 5.91 -13.45
C ASP A 57 -6.60 6.14 -13.23
N GLY A 58 -6.92 6.96 -12.23
CA GLY A 58 -8.30 7.28 -11.86
C GLY A 58 -9.09 6.16 -11.18
N LYS A 59 -8.47 4.99 -10.91
CA LYS A 59 -9.08 3.90 -10.14
C LYS A 59 -8.59 3.87 -8.69
N ARG A 60 -9.41 3.29 -7.81
CA ARG A 60 -9.05 3.00 -6.43
C ARG A 60 -8.60 1.56 -6.27
N VAL A 61 -7.75 1.30 -5.28
CA VAL A 61 -7.21 -0.04 -5.01
C VAL A 61 -8.33 -1.08 -4.85
N GLY A 62 -9.37 -0.76 -4.07
CA GLY A 62 -10.46 -1.71 -3.79
C GLY A 62 -11.35 -2.03 -5.00
N GLU A 63 -11.29 -1.22 -6.06
CA GLU A 63 -12.03 -1.47 -7.31
C GLU A 63 -11.30 -2.44 -8.23
N VAL A 64 -9.97 -2.55 -8.09
CA VAL A 64 -9.10 -3.27 -9.03
C VAL A 64 -8.38 -4.45 -8.40
N MET A 65 -8.24 -4.48 -7.07
CA MET A 65 -7.52 -5.53 -6.35
C MET A 65 -8.32 -6.11 -5.19
N GLY A 66 -8.30 -7.44 -5.09
CA GLY A 66 -8.86 -8.17 -3.97
C GLY A 66 -7.86 -8.42 -2.83
N VAL A 67 -8.36 -8.85 -1.68
CA VAL A 67 -7.56 -9.17 -0.48
C VAL A 67 -6.40 -10.11 -0.78
N LYS A 68 -6.66 -11.23 -1.47
CA LYS A 68 -5.64 -12.26 -1.76
C LYS A 68 -4.47 -11.71 -2.59
N GLU A 69 -4.74 -10.78 -3.50
CA GLU A 69 -3.73 -10.19 -4.36
C GLU A 69 -2.85 -9.21 -3.58
N LEU A 70 -3.46 -8.38 -2.75
CA LEU A 70 -2.74 -7.48 -1.84
C LEU A 70 -1.85 -8.25 -0.86
N GLU A 71 -2.34 -9.37 -0.31
CA GLU A 71 -1.57 -10.26 0.55
C GLU A 71 -0.39 -10.88 -0.20
N ARG A 72 -0.59 -11.30 -1.45
CA ARG A 72 0.49 -11.84 -2.30
C ARG A 72 1.57 -10.80 -2.54
N LEU A 73 1.20 -9.57 -2.91
CA LEU A 73 2.18 -8.48 -3.10
C LEU A 73 2.94 -8.15 -1.81
N GLN A 74 2.24 -8.18 -0.67
CA GLN A 74 2.87 -7.94 0.62
C GLN A 74 3.87 -9.05 0.96
N ALA A 75 3.52 -10.32 0.72
CA ALA A 75 4.39 -11.46 0.95
C ALA A 75 5.66 -11.40 0.07
N THR A 76 5.53 -11.05 -1.21
CA THR A 76 6.69 -10.84 -2.11
C THR A 76 7.62 -9.77 -1.56
N SER A 77 7.07 -8.62 -1.16
CA SER A 77 7.85 -7.49 -0.63
C SER A 77 8.61 -7.82 0.66
N ARG A 78 8.09 -8.76 1.47
CA ARG A 78 8.77 -9.24 2.68
C ARG A 78 9.96 -10.16 2.37
N LYS A 79 9.86 -10.99 1.33
CA LYS A 79 10.91 -11.97 0.96
C LYS A 79 12.15 -11.32 0.34
N GLU A 80 11.99 -10.22 -0.38
CA GLU A 80 13.08 -9.51 -1.06
C GLU A 80 13.87 -8.56 -0.15
N ALA A 81 13.44 -8.39 1.11
CA ALA A 81 14.08 -7.53 2.10
C ALA A 81 14.72 -8.35 3.25
N ALA A 82 14.96 -9.63 3.01
CA ALA A 82 15.69 -10.57 3.86
C ALA A 82 16.99 -10.95 3.14
#